data_AF-A0A956SCF7-F1
#
_entry.id   AF-A0A956SCF7-F1
#
_cell.length_a   1.000
_cell.length_b   1.000
_cell.length_c   1.000
_cell.angle_alpha   90.00
_cell.angle_beta   90.00
_cell.angle_gamma   90.00
#
_symmetry.space_group_name_H-M   'P 1'
#
loop_
_entity.id
_entity.type
_entity.pdbx_description
1 polymer ?
#
loop_
_entity_poly.entity_id
_entity_poly.type
_entity_poly.pdbx_seq_one_letter_code
_entity_poly.pdbx_strand_id
1 'polypeptide(L)' 'MPVDIRESIRHMQEKHPRVRWEVLESGQVQRFLTKLGYETPFDRCKYDVIYFQEDGREKAMVVWGLVE' A
#
# COMPACT_ATOMS: atom_id res chain seq x y z
N MET A 1 -15.41 -2.38 16.16
CA MET A 1 -15.85 -2.56 14.75
C MET A 1 -14.59 -2.84 13.95
N PRO A 2 -14.54 -3.89 13.11
CA PRO A 2 -13.41 -4.04 12.21
C PRO A 2 -13.45 -2.84 11.27
N VAL A 3 -12.42 -1.99 11.30
CA VAL A 3 -12.20 -1.07 10.18
C VAL A 3 -11.95 -2.00 9.00
N ASP A 4 -12.94 -2.12 8.13
CA ASP A 4 -12.87 -3.00 6.98
C ASP A 4 -11.66 -2.54 6.15
N ILE A 5 -10.77 -3.45 5.78
CA ILE A 5 -9.60 -3.15 4.94
C ILE A 5 -10.03 -2.31 3.72
N ARG A 6 -11.25 -2.53 3.22
CA ARG A 6 -11.88 -1.75 2.15
C ARG A 6 -12.07 -0.28 2.49
N GLU A 7 -12.47 0.05 3.71
CA GLU A 7 -12.65 1.43 4.18
C GLU A 7 -11.30 2.15 4.28
N SER A 8 -10.26 1.46 4.76
CA SER A 8 -8.89 2.01 4.79
C SER A 8 -8.35 2.27 3.38
N ILE A 9 -8.50 1.31 2.46
CA ILE A 9 -8.11 1.48 1.06
C ILE A 9 -8.89 2.64 0.41
N ARG A 10 -10.19 2.76 0.71
CA ARG A 10 -11.01 3.85 0.19
C ARG A 10 -10.53 5.21 0.68
N HIS A 11 -10.28 5.38 1.97
CA HIS A 11 -9.73 6.62 2.52
C HIS A 11 -8.34 6.95 1.93
N MET A 12 -7.49 5.95 1.73
CA MET A 12 -6.20 6.11 1.07
C MET A 12 -6.36 6.58 -0.38
N GLN A 13 -7.30 6.01 -1.14
CA GLN A 13 -7.59 6.42 -2.50
C GLN A 13 -8.17 7.84 -2.58
N GLU A 14 -9.06 8.22 -1.66
CA GLU A 14 -9.63 9.57 -1.59
C GLU A 14 -8.55 10.63 -1.29
N LYS A 15 -7.61 10.33 -0.38
CA LYS A 15 -6.48 11.20 -0.05
C LYS A 15 -5.45 11.31 -1.17
N HIS A 16 -5.28 10.22 -1.94
CA HIS A 16 -4.27 10.10 -2.98
C HIS A 16 -4.86 9.52 -4.28
N PRO A 17 -5.67 10.31 -5.02
CA PRO A 17 -6.43 9.81 -6.16
C PRO A 17 -5.57 9.39 -7.36
N ARG A 18 -4.33 9.90 -7.44
CA ARG A 18 -3.34 9.56 -8.48
C ARG A 18 -2.44 8.39 -8.10
N VAL A 19 -2.70 7.75 -6.97
CA VAL A 19 -1.89 6.64 -6.49
C VAL A 19 -2.63 5.34 -6.75
N ARG A 20 -1.95 4.43 -7.45
CA ARG A 20 -2.41 3.06 -7.64
C ARG A 20 -1.82 2.18 -6.55
N TRP A 21 -2.67 1.74 -5.62
CA TRP A 21 -2.28 0.94 -4.45
C TRP A 21 -2.19 -0.55 -4.76
N GLU A 22 -1.10 -1.18 -4.35
CA GLU A 22 -0.87 -2.63 -4.39
C GLU A 22 -0.27 -3.11 -3.07
N VAL A 23 -0.74 -4.26 -2.59
CA VAL A 23 -0.17 -4.91 -1.40
C VAL A 23 1.11 -5.62 -1.83
N LEU A 24 2.25 -5.10 -1.39
CA LEU A 24 3.57 -5.65 -1.72
C LEU A 24 4.37 -5.86 -0.44
N GLU A 25 5.05 -7.01 -0.34
CA GLU A 25 6.07 -7.20 0.69
C GLU A 25 7.28 -6.29 0.41
N SER A 26 8.04 -5.92 1.44
CA SER A 26 9.18 -5.00 1.30
C SER A 26 10.19 -5.43 0.23
N GLY A 27 10.48 -6.73 0.11
CA GLY A 27 11.37 -7.29 -0.92
C GLY A 27 10.75 -7.43 -2.32
N GLN A 28 9.44 -7.23 -2.46
CA GLN A 28 8.74 -7.23 -3.75
C GLN A 28 8.68 -5.81 -4.35
N VAL A 29 8.63 -4.77 -3.52
CA VAL A 29 8.54 -3.37 -3.93
C VAL A 29 9.71 -2.96 -4.82
N GLN A 30 10.95 -3.23 -4.37
CA GLN A 30 12.14 -2.91 -5.16
C GLN A 30 12.12 -3.62 -6.51
N ARG A 31 11.77 -4.92 -6.53
CA ARG A 31 11.69 -5.71 -7.76
C ARG A 31 10.59 -5.22 -8.70
N PHE A 32 9.44 -4.83 -8.16
CA PHE A 32 8.33 -4.26 -8.91
C PHE A 32 8.74 -2.94 -9.59
N LEU A 33 9.42 -2.07 -8.86
CA LEU A 33 9.83 -0.76 -9.36
C LEU A 33 10.96 -0.85 -10.40
N THR A 34 11.93 -1.74 -10.17
CA THR A 34 12.96 -2.04 -11.18
C THR A 34 12.34 -2.59 -12.46
N LYS A 35 11.33 -3.47 -12.38
CA LYS A 35 10.63 -3.98 -13.58
C LYS A 35 9.90 -2.88 -14.36
N LEU A 36 9.44 -1.84 -13.68
CA LEU A 36 8.80 -0.67 -14.31
C LEU A 36 9.81 0.35 -14.86
N GLY A 37 11.12 0.09 -14.73
CA GLY A 37 12.18 0.98 -15.21
C GLY A 37 12.53 2.12 -14.25
N TYR A 38 12.07 2.07 -13.01
CA TYR A 38 12.41 3.06 -12.00
C TYR A 38 13.73 2.70 -11.30
N GLU A 39 14.64 3.66 -11.24
CA GLU A 39 15.96 3.50 -10.61
C GLU A 39 15.91 3.68 -9.08
N THR A 40 14.98 4.51 -8.59
CA THR A 40 14.80 4.81 -7.16
C THR A 40 13.35 4.56 -6.74
N PRO A 41 13.09 3.77 -5.69
CA PRO A 41 11.74 3.42 -5.30
C PRO A 41 11.00 4.59 -4.62
N PHE A 42 11.73 5.56 -4.09
CA PHE A 42 11.20 6.59 -3.20
C PHE A 42 10.55 7.78 -3.93
N ASP A 43 10.92 8.04 -5.19
CA ASP A 43 10.36 9.19 -5.94
C ASP A 43 8.99 8.91 -6.54
N ARG A 44 8.65 7.62 -6.69
CA ARG A 44 7.44 7.17 -7.41
C ARG A 44 6.51 6.32 -6.56
N CYS A 45 6.86 6.04 -5.31
CA CYS A 45 5.99 5.28 -4.41
C CYS A 45 5.59 6.05 -3.16
N LYS A 46 4.33 5.88 -2.77
CA LYS A 46 3.85 6.10 -1.41
C LYS A 46 3.68 4.77 -0.71
N TYR A 47 3.70 4.78 0.61
CA TYR A 47 3.33 3.62 1.42
C TYR A 47 2.41 4.06 2.55
N ASP A 48 1.56 3.14 3.00
CA ASP A 48 0.69 3.31 4.16
C ASP A 48 0.55 1.98 4.91
N VAL A 49 0.01 2.02 6.13
CA VAL A 49 -0.21 0.85 6.97
C VAL A 49 -1.70 0.67 7.24
N ILE A 50 -2.23 -0.48 6.84
CA ILE A 50 -3.62 -0.86 7.13
C ILE A 50 -3.64 -1.76 8.35
N TYR A 51 -4.40 -1.35 9.37
CA TYR A 51 -4.69 -2.15 10.56
C TYR A 51 -6.03 -2.88 10.37
N PHE A 52 -6.06 -4.17 10.69
CA PHE A 52 -7.27 -4.99 10.57
C PHE A 52 -7.34 -6.04 11.68
N GLN A 53 -8.53 -6.59 11.90
CA GLN A 53 -8.77 -7.64 12.89
C GLN A 53 -8.93 -8.98 12.17
N GLU A 54 -8.13 -9.97 12.55
CA GLU A 54 -8.22 -11.35 12.04
C GLU A 54 -8.07 -12.32 13.21
N ASP A 55 -9.01 -13.26 13.35
CA ASP A 55 -9.06 -14.24 14.45
C ASP A 55 -9.00 -13.61 15.87
N GLY A 56 -9.62 -12.44 16.04
CA GLY A 56 -9.63 -11.71 17.31
C GLY A 56 -8.28 -11.09 17.68
N ARG A 57 -7.34 -10.99 16.73
CA ARG A 57 -6.05 -10.32 16.89
C ARG A 57 -5.96 -9.13 15.94
N GLU A 58 -5.37 -8.04 16.42
CA GLU A 58 -5.00 -6.93 15.55
C GLU A 58 -3.78 -7.31 14.71
N LYS A 59 -3.86 -7.06 13.42
CA LYS A 59 -2.79 -7.23 12.45
C LYS A 59 -2.59 -5.94 11.67
N ALA A 60 -1.39 -5.79 11.13
CA ALA A 60 -1.02 -4.67 10.29
C ALA A 60 -0.41 -5.18 8.98
N MET A 61 -0.70 -4.47 7.90
CA MET A 61 -0.21 -4.74 6.55
C MET A 61 0.34 -3.44 5.96
N VAL A 62 1.55 -3.48 5.41
CA VAL A 62 2.11 -2.37 4.65
C VAL A 62 1.59 -2.45 3.21
N VAL A 63 1.05 -1.35 2.70
CA VAL A 63 0.57 -1.22 1.34
C VAL A 63 1.42 -0.18 0.63
N TRP A 64 1.76 -0.46 -0.63
CA TRP A 64 2.57 0.41 -1.46
C TRP A 64 1.72 0.95 -2.59
N GLY A 65 2.00 2.16 -3.04
CA GLY A 65 1.22 2.80 -4.09
C GLY A 65 2.13 3.48 -5.08
N LEU A 66 1.96 3.19 -6.38
CA LEU A 66 2.67 3.87 -7.45
C LEU A 66 1.98 5.21 -7.73
N VAL A 67 2.76 6.29 -7.77
CA VAL A 67 2.30 7.64 -8.11
C VAL A 67 2.36 7.81 -9.64
N GLU A 68 1.20 7.89 -10.29
CA GLU A 68 1.06 8.18 -11.74
C GLU A 68 0.92 9.69 -12.02
#